data_AF-A0A820USK4-F1
#
_entry.id   AF-A0A820USK4-F1
#
_cell.length_a   1.000
_cell.length_b   1.000
_cell.length_c   1.000
_cell.angle_alpha   90.00
_cell.angle_beta   90.00
_cell.angle_gamma   90.00
#
_symmetry.space_group_name_H-M   'P 1'
#
loop_
_entity.id
_entity.type
_entity.pdbx_description
1 polymer ?
#
loop_
_entity_poly.entity_id
_entity_poly.type
_entity_poly.pdbx_seq_one_letter_code
_entity_poly.pdbx_strand_id
1 'polypeptide(L)'
;MGNLISVRKFKDGRWQHQYWQNKQRFGIYTHEMIFDKKTKTLSGRGTDNVGDFTLSGHFDPSQGYIHMVQKYIRNSGDPRLNMGHICIYKLYWMDKNKSFEGEVFGIANGQKQSSGYFQMWHE
;
A
#
# COMPACT_ATOMS: atom_id res chain seq x y z
N MET A 1 -18.10 12.92 21.25
CA MET A 1 -16.63 13.08 21.31
C MET A 1 -15.99 12.08 20.37
N GLY A 2 -15.69 12.49 19.14
CA GLY A 2 -15.13 11.60 18.11
C GLY A 2 -13.65 11.30 18.39
N ASN A 3 -13.29 10.03 18.30
CA ASN A 3 -11.96 9.47 18.56
C ASN A 3 -10.80 10.24 17.87
N LEU A 4 -10.14 11.14 18.60
CA LEU A 4 -8.89 11.80 18.18
C LEU A 4 -7.74 10.80 17.89
N ILE A 5 -7.85 9.57 18.40
CA ILE A 5 -6.88 8.47 18.19
C ILE A 5 -6.92 7.96 16.74
N SER A 6 -8.05 8.13 16.04
CA SER A 6 -8.26 7.65 14.67
C SER A 6 -7.45 8.41 13.62
N VAL A 7 -7.24 9.73 13.82
CA VAL A 7 -6.60 10.60 12.82
C VAL A 7 -5.07 10.47 12.80
N ARG A 8 -4.45 10.04 13.91
CA ARG A 8 -2.99 9.96 14.03
C ARG A 8 -2.34 8.85 13.19
N LYS A 9 -3.12 7.88 12.73
CA LYS A 9 -2.67 6.71 11.97
C LYS A 9 -2.45 7.04 10.49
N PHE A 10 -3.19 8.02 9.96
CA PHE A 10 -3.18 8.40 8.54
C PHE A 10 -2.44 9.73 8.40
N LYS A 11 -1.13 9.62 8.17
CA LYS A 11 -0.22 10.74 8.06
C LYS A 11 0.29 10.88 6.63
N ASP A 12 0.30 12.11 6.15
CA ASP A 12 0.95 12.45 4.90
C ASP A 12 2.47 12.26 5.03
N GLY A 13 3.14 12.05 3.89
CA GLY A 13 4.58 12.01 3.80
C GLY A 13 5.11 10.63 3.46
N ARG A 14 6.32 10.33 3.97
CA ARG A 14 7.06 9.12 3.62
C ARG A 14 6.65 7.93 4.47
N TRP A 15 6.49 6.81 3.80
CA TRP A 15 6.16 5.52 4.37
C TRP A 15 7.18 4.50 3.89
N GLN A 16 7.66 3.69 4.82
CA GLN A 16 8.46 2.52 4.52
C GLN A 16 7.54 1.31 4.40
N HIS A 17 7.89 0.37 3.53
CA HIS A 17 7.13 -0.86 3.36
C HIS A 17 8.00 -2.05 2.99
N GLN A 18 7.45 -3.22 3.23
CA GLN A 18 7.98 -4.50 2.82
C GLN A 18 6.84 -5.46 2.50
N TYR A 19 7.14 -6.50 1.74
CA TYR A 19 6.14 -7.50 1.36
C TYR A 19 6.70 -8.90 1.34
N TRP A 20 5.80 -9.88 1.39
CA TRP A 20 6.10 -11.29 1.32
C TRP A 20 5.33 -11.95 0.19
N GLN A 21 6.02 -12.70 -0.66
CA GLN A 21 5.43 -13.55 -1.68
C GLN A 21 6.11 -14.93 -1.63
N ASN A 22 5.34 -16.01 -1.74
CA ASN A 22 5.88 -17.38 -1.70
C ASN A 22 6.81 -17.64 -0.50
N LYS A 23 6.46 -17.11 0.68
CA LYS A 23 7.24 -17.16 1.95
C LYS A 23 8.59 -16.41 1.92
N GLN A 24 8.93 -15.75 0.82
CA GLN A 24 10.11 -14.89 0.74
C GLN A 24 9.76 -13.45 1.08
N ARG A 25 10.58 -12.81 1.93
CA ARG A 25 10.49 -11.38 2.25
C ARG A 25 11.25 -10.57 1.21
N PHE A 26 10.65 -9.46 0.78
CA PHE A 26 11.23 -8.56 -0.20
C PHE A 26 11.37 -7.15 0.38
N GLY A 27 12.64 -6.72 0.46
CA GLY A 27 13.08 -5.34 0.64
C GLY A 27 12.58 -4.57 1.86
N ILE A 28 13.11 -3.36 1.99
CA ILE A 28 12.46 -2.24 2.69
C ILE A 28 12.51 -1.10 1.68
N TYR A 29 11.36 -0.70 1.17
CA TYR A 29 11.23 0.33 0.15
C TYR A 29 10.46 1.53 0.72
N THR A 30 10.58 2.69 0.08
CA THR A 30 9.92 3.92 0.53
C THR A 30 8.96 4.43 -0.54
N HIS A 31 7.83 4.98 -0.11
CA HIS A 31 6.88 5.68 -0.98
C HIS A 31 6.29 6.89 -0.23
N GLU A 32 5.72 7.82 -0.99
CA GLU A 32 4.99 8.97 -0.46
C GLU A 32 3.49 8.70 -0.51
N MET A 33 2.76 9.06 0.55
CA MET A 33 1.30 9.04 0.59
C MET A 33 0.75 10.40 1.02
N ILE A 34 -0.40 10.75 0.47
CA ILE A 34 -1.21 11.92 0.86
C ILE A 34 -2.62 11.41 1.14
N PHE A 35 -3.17 11.78 2.30
CA PHE A 35 -4.49 11.39 2.76
C PHE A 35 -5.43 12.60 2.74
N ASP A 36 -6.35 12.63 1.78
CA ASP A 36 -7.44 13.60 1.77
C ASP A 36 -8.51 13.16 2.78
N LYS A 37 -8.50 13.80 3.95
CA LYS A 37 -9.43 13.53 5.05
C LYS A 37 -10.88 13.92 4.73
N LYS A 38 -11.11 14.84 3.78
CA LYS A 38 -12.45 15.27 3.39
C LYS A 38 -13.11 14.22 2.52
N THR A 39 -12.40 13.71 1.51
CA THR A 39 -12.92 12.70 0.59
C THR A 39 -12.66 11.27 1.05
N LYS A 40 -11.85 11.09 2.12
CA LYS A 40 -11.37 9.80 2.61
C LYS A 40 -10.63 9.00 1.53
N THR A 41 -9.93 9.71 0.65
CA THR A 41 -9.13 9.12 -0.42
C THR A 41 -7.65 9.28 -0.13
N LEU A 42 -6.84 8.41 -0.71
CA LEU A 42 -5.39 8.52 -0.68
C LEU A 42 -4.82 8.55 -2.09
N SER A 43 -3.69 9.20 -2.23
CA SER A 43 -2.84 9.17 -3.41
C SER A 43 -1.38 9.07 -3.01
N GLY A 44 -0.52 8.65 -3.93
CA GLY A 44 0.89 8.49 -3.63
C GLY A 44 1.72 8.03 -4.82
N ARG A 45 3.02 7.87 -4.57
CA ARG A 45 4.00 7.39 -5.54
C ARG A 45 5.19 6.77 -4.83
N GLY A 46 5.86 5.84 -5.49
CA GLY A 46 7.08 5.25 -4.99
C GLY A 46 7.81 4.47 -6.05
N THR A 47 8.91 3.86 -5.62
CA THR A 47 9.76 3.01 -6.45
C THR A 47 10.21 1.82 -5.62
N ASP A 48 10.18 0.63 -6.21
CA ASP A 48 10.75 -0.58 -5.64
C ASP A 48 11.60 -1.33 -6.69
N ASN A 49 11.92 -2.59 -6.41
CA ASN A 49 12.71 -3.43 -7.32
C ASN A 49 11.96 -3.85 -8.61
N VAL A 50 10.64 -3.65 -8.69
CA VAL A 50 9.86 -3.85 -9.90
C VAL A 50 9.92 -2.59 -10.76
N GLY A 51 9.70 -1.43 -10.15
CA GLY A 51 9.83 -0.13 -10.83
C GLY A 51 9.08 0.99 -10.13
N ASP A 52 8.84 2.07 -10.86
CA ASP A 52 8.06 3.21 -10.38
C ASP A 52 6.56 2.89 -10.42
N PHE A 53 5.84 3.37 -9.40
CA PHE A 53 4.40 3.15 -9.28
C PHE A 53 3.68 4.38 -8.73
N THR A 54 2.38 4.44 -9.01
CA THR A 54 1.43 5.35 -8.35
C THR A 54 0.52 4.58 -7.42
N LEU A 55 0.04 5.28 -6.39
CA LEU A 55 -0.92 4.78 -5.41
C LEU A 55 -2.21 5.59 -5.50
N SER A 56 -3.34 4.91 -5.39
CA SER A 56 -4.65 5.51 -5.20
C SER A 56 -5.52 4.63 -4.33
N GLY A 57 -6.54 5.19 -3.68
CA GLY A 57 -7.42 4.37 -2.87
C GLY A 57 -8.31 5.15 -1.92
N HIS A 58 -8.87 4.43 -0.95
CA HIS A 58 -9.65 4.99 0.14
C HIS A 58 -9.19 4.44 1.48
N PHE A 59 -9.53 5.17 2.53
CA PHE A 59 -9.23 4.77 3.90
C PHE A 59 -10.43 4.99 4.80
N ASP A 60 -10.55 4.16 5.83
CA ASP A 60 -11.54 4.33 6.89
C ASP A 60 -10.84 4.58 8.22
N PRO A 61 -10.83 5.83 8.69
CA PRO A 61 -10.24 6.18 9.98
C PRO A 61 -10.87 5.44 11.17
N SER A 62 -12.16 5.14 11.11
CA SER A 62 -12.88 4.50 12.21
C SER A 62 -12.44 3.05 12.42
N GLN A 63 -12.05 2.38 11.34
CA GLN A 63 -11.60 0.98 11.35
C GLN A 63 -10.08 0.85 11.31
N GLY A 64 -9.34 1.94 11.05
CA GLY A 64 -7.92 1.84 10.78
C GLY A 64 -7.65 1.04 9.51
N TYR A 65 -8.49 1.21 8.48
CA TYR A 65 -8.45 0.40 7.27
C TYR A 65 -7.99 1.20 6.05
N ILE A 66 -7.25 0.55 5.16
CA ILE A 66 -6.84 1.09 3.86
C ILE A 66 -7.18 0.07 2.77
N HIS A 67 -7.85 0.56 1.72
CA HIS A 67 -7.93 -0.12 0.44
C HIS A 67 -7.15 0.70 -0.59
N MET A 68 -6.03 0.15 -1.03
CA MET A 68 -5.09 0.84 -1.91
C MET A 68 -4.89 0.06 -3.20
N VAL A 69 -4.67 0.78 -4.29
CA VAL A 69 -4.35 0.28 -5.61
C VAL A 69 -2.98 0.84 -5.97
N GLN A 70 -2.03 -0.04 -6.22
CA GLN A 70 -0.72 0.29 -6.78
C GLN A 70 -0.74 -0.04 -8.27
N LYS A 71 -0.32 0.91 -9.09
CA LYS A 71 -0.18 0.72 -10.53
C LYS A 71 1.25 1.02 -10.93
N TYR A 72 1.95 0.01 -11.45
CA TYR A 72 3.28 0.23 -12.00
C TYR A 72 3.22 1.00 -13.32
N ILE A 73 4.16 1.92 -13.49
CA ILE A 73 4.32 2.72 -14.71
C ILE A 73 5.09 1.84 -15.70
N ARG A 74 4.53 1.59 -16.88
CA ARG A 74 5.21 0.76 -17.89
C ARG A 74 6.59 1.35 -18.25
N ASN A 75 7.55 0.47 -18.48
CA ASN A 75 8.93 0.80 -18.86
C ASN A 75 9.76 1.52 -17.77
N SER A 76 9.35 1.48 -16.50
CA SER A 76 10.22 1.80 -15.38
C SER A 76 10.79 0.53 -14.74
N GLY A 77 12.01 0.57 -14.20
CA GLY A 77 12.60 -0.58 -13.50
C GLY A 77 12.95 -1.78 -14.39
N ASP A 78 12.76 -3.01 -13.90
CA ASP A 78 13.06 -4.25 -14.64
C ASP A 78 11.90 -4.57 -15.60
N PRO A 79 12.11 -4.53 -16.93
CA PRO A 79 11.05 -4.78 -17.91
C PRO A 79 10.45 -6.18 -17.84
N ARG A 80 11.16 -7.16 -17.25
CA ARG A 80 10.66 -8.53 -17.06
C ARG A 80 9.67 -8.63 -15.91
N LEU A 81 9.71 -7.69 -14.97
CA LEU A 81 8.84 -7.64 -13.81
C LEU A 81 7.73 -6.59 -13.99
N ASN A 82 8.06 -5.45 -14.59
CA ASN A 82 7.15 -4.34 -14.76
C ASN A 82 6.43 -4.36 -16.12
N MET A 83 5.33 -5.11 -16.16
CA MET A 83 4.39 -5.11 -17.29
C MET A 83 3.27 -4.05 -17.14
N GLY A 84 3.42 -3.08 -16.23
CA GLY A 84 2.38 -2.11 -15.88
C GLY A 84 1.17 -2.75 -15.18
N HIS A 85 1.43 -3.77 -14.38
CA HIS A 85 0.40 -4.51 -13.67
C HIS A 85 -0.14 -3.72 -12.46
N ILE A 86 -1.28 -4.17 -11.95
CA ILE A 86 -1.98 -3.55 -10.83
C ILE A 86 -1.95 -4.51 -9.65
N CYS A 87 -1.63 -3.97 -8.48
CA CYS A 87 -1.75 -4.66 -7.19
C CYS A 87 -2.80 -3.96 -6.34
N ILE A 88 -3.63 -4.75 -5.66
CA ILE A 88 -4.67 -4.26 -4.75
C ILE A 88 -4.29 -4.67 -3.33
N TYR A 89 -4.37 -3.76 -2.38
CA TYR A 89 -4.00 -3.95 -0.99
C TYR A 89 -5.21 -3.74 -0.10
N LYS A 90 -5.41 -4.64 0.86
CA LYS A 90 -6.38 -4.46 1.95
C LYS A 90 -5.62 -4.53 3.26
N LEU A 91 -5.44 -3.39 3.91
CA LEU A 91 -4.56 -3.23 5.06
C LEU A 91 -5.33 -2.75 6.28
N TYR A 92 -4.94 -3.25 7.44
CA TYR A 92 -5.48 -2.85 8.74
C TYR A 92 -4.36 -2.35 9.63
N TRP A 93 -4.68 -1.35 10.44
CA TRP A 93 -3.75 -0.80 11.41
C TRP A 93 -3.50 -1.80 12.55
N MET A 94 -2.24 -2.12 12.77
CA MET A 94 -1.78 -3.02 13.81
C MET A 94 -1.15 -2.20 14.94
N ASP A 95 -1.91 -1.99 16.02
CA ASP A 95 -1.49 -1.12 17.13
C ASP A 95 -0.22 -1.62 17.85
N LYS A 96 0.07 -2.92 17.81
CA LYS A 96 1.30 -3.53 18.34
C LYS A 96 2.55 -3.06 17.60
N ASN A 97 2.45 -2.98 16.28
CA ASN A 97 3.59 -2.75 15.38
C ASN A 97 3.64 -1.30 14.86
N LYS A 98 2.58 -0.51 15.11
CA LYS A 98 2.41 0.86 14.61
C LYS A 98 2.53 0.93 13.08
N SER A 99 1.93 -0.05 12.42
CA SER A 99 2.00 -0.30 10.98
C SER A 99 0.62 -0.59 10.41
N PHE A 100 0.46 -0.41 9.10
CA PHE A 100 -0.63 -1.03 8.35
C PHE A 100 -0.16 -2.35 7.77
N GLU A 101 -0.95 -3.40 7.95
CA GLU A 101 -0.61 -4.76 7.52
C GLU A 101 -1.80 -5.47 6.87
N GLY A 102 -1.55 -6.34 5.90
CA GLY A 102 -2.61 -7.11 5.28
C GLY A 102 -2.24 -7.76 3.96
N GLU A 103 -3.26 -8.09 3.17
CA GLU A 103 -3.09 -8.90 1.96
C GLU A 103 -2.88 -8.06 0.71
N VAL A 104 -2.00 -8.55 -0.15
CA VAL A 104 -1.80 -8.09 -1.52
C VAL A 104 -2.52 -9.03 -2.45
N PHE A 105 -3.16 -8.46 -3.47
CA PHE A 105 -3.83 -9.22 -4.50
C PHE A 105 -3.39 -8.75 -5.88
N GLY A 106 -2.98 -9.70 -6.70
CA GLY A 106 -2.84 -9.52 -8.13
C GLY A 106 -4.16 -9.79 -8.86
N ILE A 107 -4.19 -9.42 -10.14
CA ILE A 107 -5.26 -9.81 -11.07
C ILE A 107 -4.68 -10.90 -11.98
N ALA A 108 -5.20 -12.12 -11.85
CA ALA A 108 -4.85 -13.26 -12.69
C ALA A 108 -6.13 -13.77 -13.37
N ASN A 109 -6.12 -13.91 -14.69
CA ASN A 109 -7.28 -14.37 -15.47
C ASN A 109 -8.57 -13.57 -15.19
N GLY A 110 -8.45 -12.26 -14.95
CA GLY A 110 -9.58 -11.38 -14.62
C GLY A 110 -10.12 -11.54 -13.19
N GLN A 111 -9.52 -12.42 -12.37
CA GLN A 111 -9.91 -12.63 -10.98
C GLN A 111 -8.86 -12.10 -10.01
N LYS A 112 -9.34 -11.63 -8.86
CA LYS A 112 -8.50 -11.16 -7.75
C LYS A 112 -7.96 -12.38 -7.00
N GLN A 113 -6.65 -12.56 -6.98
CA GLN A 113 -6.00 -13.68 -6.29
C GLN A 113 -5.05 -13.13 -5.22
N SER A 114 -5.10 -13.68 -4.01
CA SER A 114 -4.12 -13.35 -2.97
C SER A 114 -2.73 -13.72 -3.46
N SER A 115 -1.82 -12.75 -3.42
CA SER A 115 -0.47 -12.87 -3.95
C SER A 115 0.59 -12.73 -2.86
N GLY A 116 0.21 -12.31 -1.66
CA GLY A 116 1.16 -12.10 -0.59
C GLY A 116 0.66 -11.28 0.58
N TYR A 117 1.61 -10.92 1.45
CA TYR A 117 1.40 -10.08 2.61
C TYR A 117 2.18 -8.77 2.49
N PHE A 118 1.66 -7.69 3.03
CA PHE A 118 2.25 -6.36 2.99
C PHE A 118 2.23 -5.73 4.36
N GLN A 119 3.29 -5.00 4.68
CA GLN A 119 3.42 -4.21 5.89
C GLN A 119 4.02 -2.85 5.52
N MET A 120 3.45 -1.76 6.05
CA MET A 120 4.01 -0.42 5.92
C MET A 120 3.92 0.37 7.23
N TRP A 121 4.88 1.26 7.46
CA TRP A 121 4.95 2.14 8.62
C TRP A 121 5.44 3.52 8.20
N HIS A 122 4.99 4.54 8.95
CA HIS A 122 5.35 5.93 8.69
C HIS A 122 6.80 6.17 9.15
N GLU A 123 7.57 6.93 8.35
CA GLU A 123 8.95 7.32 8.67
C GLU A 123 9.03 8.33 9.83
#